data_AF-A0AA86QQ24-F1
#
_entry.id   AF-A0AA86QQ24-F1
#
_cell.length_a   1.000
_cell.length_b   1.000
_cell.length_c   1.000
_cell.angle_alpha   90.00
_cell.angle_beta   90.00
_cell.angle_gamma   90.00
#
_symmetry.space_group_name_H-M   'P 1'
#
loop_
_entity.id
_entity.type
_entity.pdbx_description
1 polymer ?
#
loop_
_entity_poly.entity_id
_entity_poly.type
_entity_poly.pdbx_seq_one_letter_code
_entity_poly.pdbx_strand_id
1 'polypeptide(L)' 'MKPSVLFVCLGNICRSPLAHGVMQHLLKQEKNAQFGTIDSWKLY' A
#
# COMPACT_ATOMS: atom_id res chain seq x y z
N MET A 1 -16.08 9.14 -1.34
CA MET A 1 -14.76 9.26 -1.97
C MET A 1 -13.85 8.24 -1.31
N LYS A 2 -13.19 7.35 -2.05
CA LYS A 2 -12.32 6.33 -1.46
C LYS A 2 -10.88 6.86 -1.36
N PRO A 3 -10.22 6.79 -0.20
CA PRO A 3 -8.84 7.28 -0.04
C PRO A 3 -7.85 6.43 -0.83
N SER A 4 -6.79 7.04 -1.34
CA SER A 4 -5.67 6.37 -2.02
C SER A 4 -4.38 6.51 -1.21
N VAL A 5 -3.50 5.51 -1.29
CA VAL A 5 -2.25 5.43 -0.54
C VAL A 5 -1.09 5.07 -1.46
N LEU A 6 0.03 5.75 -1.30
CA LEU A 6 1.29 5.45 -1.97
C LEU A 6 2.40 5.23 -0.94
N PHE A 7 2.95 4.03 -0.88
CA PHE A 7 4.10 3.71 -0.03
C PHE A 7 5.40 4.05 -0.75
N VAL A 8 6.27 4.82 -0.11
CA VAL A 8 7.55 5.24 -0.70
C VAL A 8 8.71 4.85 0.20
N CYS A 9 9.74 4.26 -0.39
CA CYS A 9 11.04 4.13 0.26
C CYS A 9 12.16 4.41 -0.76
N LEU A 10 13.41 4.39 -0.31
CA LEU A 10 14.54 4.78 -1.16
C LEU A 10 14.63 3.97 -2.46
N GLY A 11 14.43 2.64 -2.41
CA GLY A 11 14.65 1.75 -3.56
C GLY A 11 13.45 0.91 -4.03
N ASN A 12 12.29 0.96 -3.37
CA ASN A 12 11.13 0.11 -3.65
C ASN A 12 11.39 -1.41 -3.71
N ILE A 13 12.31 -1.92 -2.87
CA ILE A 13 12.66 -3.35 -2.83
C ILE A 13 12.42 -4.02 -1.47
N CYS A 14 12.34 -3.26 -0.39
CA CYS A 14 12.20 -3.81 0.97
C CYS A 14 11.02 -3.20 1.71
N ARG A 15 11.11 -1.92 2.10
CA ARG A 15 10.12 -1.32 3.01
C ARG A 15 8.77 -1.01 2.35
N SER A 16 8.74 -0.32 1.22
CA SER A 16 7.48 0.04 0.55
C SER A 16 6.75 -1.16 -0.07
N PRO A 17 7.41 -2.16 -0.71
CA PRO A 17 6.70 -3.35 -1.19
C PRO A 17 6.11 -4.18 -0.04
N LEU A 18 6.82 -4.27 1.09
CA LEU A 18 6.32 -4.96 2.28
C LEU A 18 5.07 -4.25 2.82
N ALA A 19 5.10 -2.92 2.97
CA ALA A 19 3.96 -2.15 3.45
C ALA A 19 2.73 -2.30 2.52
N HIS A 20 2.95 -2.27 1.20
CA HIS A 20 1.91 -2.55 0.20
C HIS A 20 1.29 -3.93 0.40
N GLY A 21 2.12 -4.97 0.49
CA GLY A 21 1.66 -6.35 0.67
C GLY A 21 0.91 -6.58 1.99
N VAL A 22 1.41 -6.00 3.09
CA VAL A 22 0.75 -6.05 4.41
C VAL A 22 -0.60 -5.33 4.36
N MET A 23 -0.66 -4.13 3.79
CA MET A 23 -1.92 -3.39 3.67
C MET A 23 -2.93 -4.18 2.82
N GLN A 24 -2.52 -4.74 1.68
CA GLN A 24 -3.38 -5.58 0.86
C GLN A 24 -3.89 -6.82 1.62
N HIS A 25 -3.07 -7.44 2.46
CA HIS A 25 -3.48 -8.57 3.28
C HIS A 25 -4.53 -8.18 4.31
N LEU A 26 -4.31 -7.08 5.04
CA LEU A 26 -5.24 -6.56 6.05
C LEU A 26 -6.58 -6.16 5.42
N LEU A 27 -6.55 -5.49 4.25
CA LEU A 27 -7.78 -5.10 3.54
C LEU A 27 -8.59 -6.28 3.03
N LYS A 28 -7.95 -7.41 2.71
CA LYS A 28 -8.67 -8.65 2.38
C LYS A 28 -9.41 -9.23 3.59
N GLN A 29 -8.93 -8.96 4.80
CA GLN A 29 -9.56 -9.41 6.05
C GLN A 29 -10.64 -8.45 6.54
N GLU A 30 -10.50 -7.15 6.23
CA GLU A 30 -11.44 -6.10 6.65
C GLU A 30 -12.58 -5.87 5.65
N LYS A 31 -13.79 -6.36 5.97
CA LYS A 31 -14.98 -6.27 5.07
C LYS A 31 -15.46 -4.84 4.80
N ASN A 32 -15.16 -3.90 5.70
CA ASN A 32 -15.64 -2.51 5.61
C ASN A 32 -14.57 -1.54 5.09
N ALA A 33 -13.32 -1.99 4.93
CA ALA A 33 -12.25 -1.13 4.48
C ALA A 33 -12.38 -0.85 2.99
N GLN A 34 -12.66 0.40 2.62
CA GLN A 34 -12.78 0.82 1.24
C GLN A 34 -11.66 1.79 0.90
N PHE A 35 -10.69 1.32 0.13
CA PHE A 35 -9.65 2.14 -0.47
C PHE A 35 -9.85 2.25 -1.98
N GLY A 36 -9.32 3.33 -2.54
CA GLY A 36 -9.21 3.53 -3.99
C GLY A 36 -7.97 2.81 -4.49
N THR A 37 -6.91 3.58 -4.74
CA THR A 37 -5.64 3.06 -5.26
C THR A 37 -4.65 2.81 -4.13
N ILE A 38 -3.93 1.69 -4.19
CA ILE A 38 -2.84 1.35 -3.26
C ILE A 38 -1.66 0.95 -4.11
N ASP A 39 -0.58 1.71 -4.02
CA ASP A 39 0.64 1.49 -4.80
C ASP A 39 1.91 1.67 -3.96
N SER A 40 3.04 1.28 -4.54
CA SER A 40 4.37 1.51 -3.97
C SER A 40 5.37 1.97 -5.03
N TRP A 41 6.25 2.91 -4.67
CA TRP A 41 7.25 3.46 -5.57
C TRP A 41 8.59 3.77 -4.88
N LYS A 42 9.63 3.98 -5.69
CA LYS A 42 10.97 4.36 -5.24
C LYS A 42 11.10 5.88 -5.22
N LEU A 43 11.82 6.41 -4.24
CA LEU A 43 12.08 7.85 -4.18
C LEU A 43 13.01 8.33 -5.32
N TYR A 44 13.92 7.47 -5.78
CA TYR A 44 14.91 7.72 -6.84
C TYR A 44 14.82 6.67 -7.93
#